data_AF-A0A7K0CLX1-F1
#
_entry.id   AF-A0A7K0CLX1-F1
#
_cell.length_a   1.000
_cell.length_b   1.000
_cell.length_c   1.000
_cell.angle_alpha   90.00
_cell.angle_beta   90.00
_cell.angle_gamma   90.00
#
_symmetry.space_group_name_H-M   'P 1'
#
loop_
_entity.id
_entity.type
_entity.pdbx_description
1 polymer ?
#
loop_
_entity_poly.entity_id
_entity_poly.type
_entity_poly.pdbx_seq_one_letter_code
_entity_poly.pdbx_strand_id
1 'polypeptide(L)'
;MTSPRIRVAAYVIRAGRELLVFDHVGMPEAGTQIPAGGVEEGEGLREAVLREVAEETGLRTAVVVRELATEDKPHPTTGEPRRTVFFRLEVPGDTPDAWVHEVSGDGGDAGLLFACRFLRLPLEEPLVDDQHVWLDL
;
A
#
# COMPACT_ATOMS: atom_id res chain seq x y z
N MET A 1 -13.75 -24.96 0.54
CA MET A 1 -13.71 -23.49 0.50
C MET A 1 -12.26 -23.11 0.72
N THR A 2 -11.63 -22.44 -0.24
CA THR A 2 -10.27 -21.91 -0.10
C THR A 2 -10.30 -20.81 0.96
N SER A 3 -9.37 -20.86 1.92
CA SER A 3 -9.21 -19.76 2.87
C SER A 3 -8.83 -18.48 2.11
N PRO A 4 -9.31 -17.30 2.54
CA PRO A 4 -8.96 -16.06 1.88
C PRO A 4 -7.45 -15.80 1.99
N ARG A 5 -6.87 -15.25 0.93
CA ARG A 5 -5.49 -14.77 0.98
C ARG A 5 -5.45 -13.53 1.87
N ILE A 6 -4.60 -13.56 2.90
CA ILE A 6 -4.43 -12.43 3.81
C ILE A 6 -3.50 -11.41 3.17
N ARG A 7 -3.91 -10.14 3.25
CA ARG A 7 -3.19 -8.99 2.72
C ARG A 7 -3.17 -7.87 3.75
N VAL A 8 -2.24 -6.96 3.55
CA VAL A 8 -2.15 -5.68 4.27
C VAL A 8 -2.12 -4.54 3.28
N ALA A 9 -2.58 -3.37 3.71
CA ALA A 9 -2.49 -2.13 2.94
C ALA A 9 -2.13 -0.96 3.86
N ALA A 10 -1.34 -0.01 3.35
CA ALA A 10 -0.76 1.06 4.14
C ALA A 10 -1.22 2.44 3.64
N TYR A 11 -1.91 3.18 4.51
CA TYR A 11 -2.00 4.64 4.37
C TYR A 11 -0.78 5.26 5.04
N VAL A 12 0.28 5.50 4.26
CA VAL A 12 1.49 6.16 4.74
C VAL A 12 1.29 7.66 4.69
N ILE A 13 1.14 8.28 5.87
CA ILE A 13 0.81 9.69 6.02
C ILE A 13 2.05 10.52 6.35
N ARG A 14 2.31 11.56 5.55
CA ARG A 14 3.33 12.57 5.82
C ARG A 14 2.69 13.85 6.34
N ALA A 15 3.25 14.38 7.42
CA ALA A 15 2.82 15.63 8.06
C ALA A 15 1.30 15.73 8.32
N GLY A 16 0.64 14.59 8.55
CA GLY A 16 -0.79 14.50 8.85
C GLY A 16 -1.76 14.86 7.72
N ARG A 17 -1.28 15.14 6.50
CA ARG A 17 -2.14 15.71 5.43
C ARG A 17 -1.79 15.26 4.01
N GLU A 18 -0.83 14.35 3.86
CA GLU A 18 -0.39 13.86 2.57
C GLU A 18 -0.31 12.34 2.60
N LEU A 19 -0.85 11.68 1.58
CA LEU A 19 -0.86 10.23 1.42
C LEU A 19 0.19 9.83 0.38
N LEU A 20 1.03 8.87 0.72
CA LEU A 20 1.91 8.22 -0.25
C LEU A 20 1.11 7.36 -1.21
N VAL A 21 1.38 7.52 -2.49
CA VAL A 21 0.87 6.66 -3.56
C VAL A 21 1.98 6.36 -4.56
N PHE A 22 1.74 5.40 -5.45
CA PHE A 22 2.59 5.15 -6.60
C PHE A 22 1.80 4.81 -7.85
N ASP A 23 2.45 4.99 -9.00
CA ASP A 23 2.02 4.45 -10.30
C ASP A 23 3.10 3.49 -10.84
N HIS A 24 2.67 2.47 -11.58
CA HIS A 24 3.58 1.57 -12.27
C HIS A 24 4.17 2.26 -13.51
N VAL A 25 5.49 2.44 -13.55
CA VAL A 25 6.16 3.07 -14.69
C VAL A 25 5.98 2.21 -15.94
N GLY A 26 5.39 2.80 -16.97
CA GLY A 26 5.12 2.10 -18.24
C GLY A 26 3.84 1.26 -18.25
N MET A 27 3.04 1.28 -17.17
CA MET A 27 1.77 0.53 -17.08
C MET A 27 0.65 1.45 -16.52
N PRO A 28 0.22 2.48 -17.28
CA PRO A 28 -0.79 3.43 -16.81
C PRO A 28 -2.14 2.80 -16.45
N GLU A 29 -2.46 1.64 -17.03
CA GLU A 29 -3.68 0.87 -16.75
C GLU A 29 -3.74 0.26 -15.34
N ALA A 30 -2.60 0.16 -14.64
CA ALA A 30 -2.56 -0.29 -13.25
C ALA A 30 -3.20 0.72 -12.29
N GLY A 31 -3.23 2.00 -12.68
CA GLY A 31 -3.75 3.09 -11.86
C GLY A 31 -2.89 3.42 -10.63
N THR A 32 -3.29 4.49 -9.94
CA THR A 32 -2.62 4.97 -8.73
C THR A 32 -3.03 4.14 -7.52
N GLN A 33 -2.03 3.69 -6.75
CA GLN A 33 -2.16 2.73 -5.66
C GLN A 33 -1.48 3.18 -4.38
N ILE A 34 -1.91 2.62 -3.25
CA ILE A 34 -1.16 2.63 -1.99
C ILE A 34 -0.32 1.36 -1.84
N PRO A 35 0.72 1.36 -0.98
CA PRO A 35 1.46 0.15 -0.69
C PRO A 35 0.59 -0.95 -0.09
N ALA A 36 0.65 -2.15 -0.67
CA ALA A 36 -0.17 -3.27 -0.26
C ALA A 36 0.28 -4.60 -0.86
N GLY A 37 0.47 -5.61 -0.01
CA GLY A 37 0.78 -6.95 -0.49
C GLY A 37 0.31 -8.08 0.43
N GLY A 38 0.90 -9.23 0.23
CA GLY A 38 0.52 -10.48 0.91
C GLY A 38 1.14 -10.56 2.29
N VAL A 39 0.50 -11.32 3.19
CA VAL A 39 1.15 -11.73 4.44
C VAL A 39 1.80 -13.08 4.23
N GLU A 40 3.09 -13.19 4.56
CA GLU A 40 3.85 -14.43 4.44
C GLU A 40 3.51 -15.43 5.55
N GLU A 41 3.92 -16.69 5.36
CA GLU A 41 3.68 -17.74 6.35
C GLU A 41 4.44 -17.45 7.65
N GLY A 42 3.71 -17.31 8.75
CA GLY A 42 4.29 -17.00 10.07
C GLY A 42 4.58 -15.51 10.30
N GLU A 43 4.36 -14.66 9.31
CA GLU A 43 4.59 -13.21 9.40
C GLU A 43 3.45 -12.51 10.16
N GLY A 44 3.80 -11.53 11.01
CA GLY A 44 2.81 -10.70 11.68
C GLY A 44 2.28 -9.59 10.76
N LEU A 45 1.01 -9.21 10.89
CA LEU A 45 0.40 -8.15 10.04
C LEU A 45 1.17 -6.82 10.05
N ARG A 46 1.70 -6.42 11.22
CA ARG A 46 2.50 -5.20 11.34
C ARG A 46 3.87 -5.31 10.68
N GLU A 47 4.45 -6.50 10.67
CA GLU A 47 5.71 -6.79 10.00
C GLU A 47 5.49 -6.77 8.48
N ALA A 48 4.46 -7.49 8.01
CA ALA A 48 4.04 -7.50 6.61
C ALA A 48 3.84 -6.08 6.07
N VAL A 49 3.08 -5.22 6.75
CA VAL A 49 2.80 -3.88 6.21
C VAL A 49 4.04 -2.99 6.15
N LEU A 50 4.99 -3.17 7.06
CA LEU A 50 6.27 -2.45 7.03
C LEU A 50 7.19 -3.00 5.93
N ARG A 51 7.20 -4.32 5.73
CA ARG A 51 7.95 -4.98 4.64
C ARG A 51 7.45 -4.48 3.29
N GLU A 52 6.15 -4.57 3.03
CA GLU A 52 5.53 -4.14 1.76
C GLU A 52 5.83 -2.66 1.46
N VAL A 53 5.68 -1.76 2.44
CA VAL A 53 6.05 -0.35 2.26
C VAL A 53 7.54 -0.18 1.92
N ALA A 54 8.42 -0.92 2.58
CA ALA A 54 9.85 -0.85 2.31
C ALA A 54 10.23 -1.44 0.95
N GLU A 55 9.56 -2.50 0.52
CA GLU A 55 9.78 -3.20 -0.74
C GLU A 55 9.26 -2.41 -1.95
N GLU A 56 8.06 -1.85 -1.86
CA GLU A 56 7.42 -1.14 -2.97
C GLU A 56 7.89 0.30 -3.11
N THR A 57 8.34 0.93 -2.01
CA THR A 57 8.62 2.38 -1.99
C THR A 57 10.03 2.72 -1.48
N GLY A 58 10.76 1.76 -0.93
CA GLY A 58 12.07 2.00 -0.33
C GLY A 58 12.04 2.68 1.04
N LEU A 59 10.86 3.06 1.55
CA LEU A 59 10.72 3.78 2.82
C LEU A 59 10.82 2.84 4.02
N ARG A 60 11.99 2.85 4.66
CA ARG A 60 12.26 2.08 5.88
C ARG A 60 12.01 2.85 7.18
N THR A 61 11.64 4.12 7.08
CA THR A 61 11.39 5.02 8.22
C THR A 61 9.92 5.08 8.63
N ALA A 62 9.04 4.35 7.93
CA ALA A 62 7.62 4.32 8.25
C ALA A 62 7.37 3.63 9.59
N VAL A 63 6.42 4.15 10.36
CA VAL A 63 6.01 3.58 11.65
C VAL A 63 4.51 3.29 11.64
N VAL A 64 4.13 2.11 12.12
CA VAL A 64 2.71 1.74 12.26
C VAL A 64 2.10 2.51 13.43
N VAL A 65 1.06 3.30 13.14
CA VAL A 65 0.29 4.03 14.16
C VAL A 65 -0.81 3.14 14.72
N ARG A 66 -1.66 2.60 13.83
CA ARG A 66 -2.81 1.76 14.20
C ARG A 66 -3.35 0.97 13.02
N GLU A 67 -4.04 -0.12 13.32
CA GLU A 67 -4.97 -0.77 12.39
C GLU A 67 -6.23 0.10 12.27
N LEU A 68 -6.83 0.13 11.08
CA LEU A 68 -8.01 0.93 10.77
C LEU A 68 -9.23 0.07 10.48
N ALA A 69 -9.08 -0.90 9.59
CA ALA A 69 -10.17 -1.70 9.08
C ALA A 69 -9.67 -3.06 8.59
N THR A 70 -10.58 -4.03 8.55
CA THR A 70 -10.40 -5.28 7.83
C THR A 70 -11.53 -5.40 6.81
N GLU A 71 -11.19 -5.69 5.57
CA GLU A 71 -12.13 -5.86 4.47
C GLU A 71 -12.00 -7.24 3.84
N ASP A 72 -13.14 -7.88 3.58
CA ASP A 72 -13.21 -9.10 2.79
C ASP A 72 -13.81 -8.78 1.41
N LYS A 73 -12.96 -8.80 0.36
CA LYS A 73 -13.34 -8.52 -1.03
C LYS A 73 -12.65 -9.53 -1.96
N PRO A 74 -13.33 -10.11 -2.97
CA PRO A 74 -12.65 -10.95 -3.94
C PRO A 74 -11.70 -10.12 -4.80
N HIS A 75 -10.63 -10.75 -5.32
CA HIS A 75 -9.77 -10.08 -6.29
C HIS A 75 -10.57 -9.60 -7.51
N PRO A 76 -10.46 -8.33 -7.94
CA PRO A 76 -11.13 -7.83 -9.14
C PRO A 76 -10.95 -8.70 -10.39
N THR A 77 -9.77 -9.29 -10.60
CA THR A 77 -9.48 -10.06 -11.82
C THR A 77 -9.68 -11.57 -11.65
N THR A 78 -9.17 -12.16 -10.56
CA THR A 78 -9.20 -13.63 -10.38
C THR A 78 -10.43 -14.13 -9.63
N GLY A 79 -11.18 -13.24 -8.97
CA GLY A 79 -12.32 -13.59 -8.12
C GLY A 79 -11.94 -14.33 -6.82
N GLU A 80 -10.65 -14.55 -6.57
CA GLU A 80 -10.19 -15.27 -5.38
C GLU A 80 -10.48 -14.47 -4.11
N PRO A 81 -10.96 -15.09 -3.02
CA PRO A 81 -11.24 -14.39 -1.78
C PRO A 81 -9.99 -13.74 -1.19
N ARG A 82 -10.09 -12.46 -0.81
CA ARG A 82 -9.03 -11.74 -0.10
C ARG A 82 -9.57 -11.12 1.16
N ARG A 83 -8.71 -11.08 2.18
CA ARG A 83 -8.90 -10.30 3.38
C ARG A 83 -7.77 -9.29 3.49
N THR A 84 -8.09 -8.01 3.42
CA THR A 84 -7.11 -6.93 3.51
C THR A 84 -7.26 -6.19 4.83
N VAL A 85 -6.17 -6.09 5.59
CA VAL A 85 -6.10 -5.29 6.81
C VAL A 85 -5.42 -3.96 6.50
N PHE A 86 -6.12 -2.86 6.74
CA PHE A 86 -5.65 -1.50 6.46
C PHE A 86 -5.00 -0.90 7.69
N PHE A 87 -3.82 -0.32 7.51
CA PHE A 87 -3.06 0.35 8.57
C PHE A 87 -2.84 1.82 8.24
N ARG A 88 -2.85 2.65 9.28
CA ARG A 88 -2.25 3.99 9.22
C ARG A 88 -0.80 3.90 9.62
N LEU A 89 0.08 4.38 8.74
CA LEU A 89 1.50 4.55 8.99
C LEU A 89 1.85 6.03 8.93
N GLU A 90 2.95 6.42 9.58
CA GLU A 90 3.49 7.77 9.50
C GLU A 90 4.96 7.75 9.09
N VAL A 91 5.38 8.80 8.38
CA VAL A 91 6.76 9.03 7.96
C VAL A 91 7.22 10.44 8.34
N PRO A 92 8.54 10.67 8.46
CA PRO A 92 9.09 11.99 8.72
C PRO A 92 8.61 13.04 7.71
N GLY A 93 8.40 14.28 8.18
CA GLY A 93 7.91 15.38 7.35
C GLY A 93 8.90 15.84 6.28
N ASP A 94 10.17 15.45 6.39
CA ASP A 94 11.25 15.71 5.43
C ASP A 94 11.46 14.57 4.43
N THR A 95 10.60 13.55 4.43
CA THR A 95 10.56 12.53 3.36
C THR A 95 10.37 13.21 2.00
N PRO A 96 11.10 12.84 0.94
CA PRO A 96 11.01 13.48 -0.38
C PRO A 96 9.59 13.53 -0.96
N ASP A 97 9.29 14.52 -1.79
CA ASP A 97 7.96 14.69 -2.42
C ASP A 97 7.63 13.63 -3.46
N ALA A 98 8.64 13.19 -4.21
CA ALA A 98 8.50 12.15 -5.23
C ALA A 98 9.85 11.48 -5.51
N TRP A 99 9.80 10.22 -5.89
CA TRP A 99 10.96 9.43 -6.30
C TRP A 99 10.52 8.24 -7.15
N VAL A 100 11.47 7.58 -7.80
CA VAL A 100 11.25 6.29 -8.46
C VAL A 100 11.94 5.22 -7.65
N HIS A 101 11.25 4.11 -7.42
CA HIS A 101 11.78 2.95 -6.72
C HIS A 101 11.68 1.70 -7.58
N GLU A 102 12.72 0.87 -7.58
CA GLU A 102 12.64 -0.49 -8.12
C GLU A 102 12.21 -1.42 -7.01
N VAL A 103 11.04 -2.06 -7.18
CA VAL A 103 10.43 -2.91 -6.17
C VAL A 103 11.38 -4.07 -5.86
N SER A 104 11.72 -4.23 -4.58
CA SER A 104 12.51 -5.35 -4.10
C SER A 104 11.64 -6.49 -3.58
N GLY A 105 12.21 -7.68 -3.37
CA GLY A 105 11.49 -8.87 -2.91
C GLY A 105 11.35 -9.92 -4.02
N ASP A 106 10.50 -10.91 -3.79
CA ASP A 106 10.21 -12.00 -4.74
C ASP A 106 8.72 -12.05 -5.16
N GLY A 107 7.99 -10.98 -4.85
CA GLY A 107 6.60 -10.75 -5.26
C GLY A 107 6.43 -10.62 -6.78
N GLY A 108 5.17 -10.62 -7.23
CA GLY A 108 4.82 -10.53 -8.66
C GLY A 108 5.17 -9.18 -9.32
N ASP A 109 5.48 -8.19 -8.51
CA ASP A 109 5.92 -6.83 -8.84
C ASP A 109 7.43 -6.64 -8.69
N ALA A 110 8.18 -7.64 -8.25
CA ALA A 110 9.63 -7.55 -8.09
C ALA A 110 10.30 -7.10 -9.40
N GLY A 111 11.15 -6.07 -9.30
CA GLY A 111 11.84 -5.45 -10.43
C GLY A 111 10.99 -4.46 -11.25
N LEU A 112 9.72 -4.25 -10.91
CA LEU A 112 8.95 -3.14 -11.48
C LEU A 112 9.45 -1.80 -10.93
N LEU A 113 9.30 -0.75 -11.73
CA LEU A 113 9.60 0.62 -11.31
C LEU A 113 8.31 1.31 -10.87
N PHE A 114 8.26 1.78 -9.64
CA PHE A 114 7.15 2.53 -9.07
C PHE A 114 7.51 4.02 -8.97
N ALA A 115 6.67 4.88 -9.54
CA ALA A 115 6.77 6.32 -9.41
C ALA A 115 5.99 6.78 -8.16
N CYS A 116 6.70 6.87 -7.04
CA CYS A 116 6.14 7.25 -5.75
C CYS A 116 5.99 8.77 -5.64
N ARG A 117 4.88 9.23 -5.04
CA ARG A 117 4.64 10.65 -4.71
C ARG A 117 3.67 10.80 -3.56
N PHE A 118 3.70 11.96 -2.93
CA PHE A 118 2.68 12.37 -1.96
C PHE A 118 1.54 13.14 -2.62
N LEU A 119 0.30 12.70 -2.39
CA LEU A 119 -0.92 13.43 -2.73
C LEU A 119 -1.47 14.15 -1.51
N ARG A 120 -1.96 15.38 -1.69
CA ARG A 120 -2.62 16.13 -0.62
C ARG A 120 -3.98 15.51 -0.30
N LEU A 121 -4.33 15.50 0.98
CA LEU A 121 -5.66 15.14 1.45
C LEU A 121 -6.57 16.38 1.60
N PRO A 122 -7.89 16.26 1.30
CA PRO A 122 -8.56 15.07 0.76
C PRO A 122 -8.16 14.79 -0.70
N LEU A 123 -8.24 13.52 -1.11
CA LEU A 123 -7.94 13.12 -2.49
C LEU A 123 -8.96 13.72 -3.47
N GLU A 124 -8.48 14.23 -4.61
CA GLU A 124 -9.33 14.77 -5.67
C GLU A 124 -9.93 13.66 -6.55
N GLU A 125 -9.22 12.54 -6.70
CA GLU A 125 -9.60 11.39 -7.51
C GLU A 125 -9.53 10.10 -6.67
N PRO A 126 -10.43 9.13 -6.92
CA PRO A 126 -10.41 7.85 -6.23
C PRO A 126 -9.19 7.01 -6.64
N LEU A 127 -8.65 6.26 -5.69
CA LEU A 127 -7.63 5.23 -5.95
C LEU A 127 -8.25 3.97 -6.55
N VAL A 128 -7.44 3.17 -7.25
CA VAL A 128 -7.89 1.90 -7.84
C VAL A 128 -8.43 0.96 -6.76
N ASP A 129 -9.39 0.11 -7.15
CA ASP A 129 -10.03 -0.89 -6.29
C ASP A 129 -10.63 -0.33 -4.98
N ASP A 130 -10.98 0.97 -4.99
CA ASP A 130 -11.50 1.69 -3.82
C ASP A 130 -10.53 1.71 -2.63
N GLN A 131 -9.22 1.62 -2.89
CA GLN A 131 -8.19 1.56 -1.83
C GLN A 131 -8.21 2.73 -0.84
N HIS A 132 -8.89 3.83 -1.15
CA HIS A 132 -9.00 5.03 -0.31
C HIS A 132 -10.15 5.01 0.70
N VAL A 133 -11.07 4.03 0.65
CA VAL A 133 -12.35 4.08 1.40
C VAL A 133 -12.20 4.09 2.93
N TRP A 134 -11.06 3.65 3.47
CA TRP A 134 -10.82 3.59 4.91
C TRP A 134 -9.89 4.71 5.41
N LEU A 135 -9.54 5.68 4.56
CA LEU A 135 -8.56 6.72 4.85
C LEU A 135 -9.00 7.70 5.95
N ASP A 136 -10.31 7.91 6.11
CA ASP A 136 -10.89 8.86 7.06
C ASP A 136 -11.15 8.27 8.47
N LEU A 137 -10.77 7.01 8.73
CA LEU A 137 -10.92 6.33 10.04
C LEU A 137 -9.75 6.64 11.02
#